data_AF-A0A1H8YA45-F1
#
_entry.id   AF-A0A1H8YA45-F1
#
_cell.length_a   1.000
_cell.length_b   1.000
_cell.length_c   1.000
_cell.angle_alpha   90.00
_cell.angle_beta   90.00
_cell.angle_gamma   90.00
#
_symmetry.space_group_name_H-M   'P 1'
#
loop_
_entity.id
_entity.type
_entity.pdbx_description
1 polymer ?
#
loop_
_entity_poly.entity_id
_entity_poly.type
_entity_poly.pdbx_seq_one_letter_code
_entity_poly.pdbx_strand_id
1 'polypeptide(L)' 'MTAAGQPNMRKGFDGLAALVQDHLAREPFFDQAFVFRGRQGYLIKVL' A
#
# COMPACT_ATOMS: atom_id res chain seq x y z
N MET A 1 1.89 15.24 -9.33
CA MET A 1 1.51 13.88 -8.92
C MET A 1 0.58 14.00 -7.72
N THR A 2 -0.72 13.89 -7.96
CA THR A 2 -1.73 13.87 -6.90
C THR A 2 -1.48 12.64 -6.05
N ALA A 3 -1.29 12.83 -4.73
CA ALA A 3 -1.22 11.72 -3.80
C ALA A 3 -2.51 10.91 -3.95
N ALA A 4 -2.42 9.67 -4.47
CA ALA A 4 -3.50 8.72 -4.41
C ALA A 4 -4.01 8.69 -2.96
N GLY A 5 -5.32 8.81 -2.77
CA GLY A 5 -5.92 8.90 -1.44
C GLY A 5 -5.38 7.83 -0.50
N GLN A 6 -5.27 8.16 0.79
CA GLN A 6 -4.64 7.28 1.78
C GLN A 6 -5.19 5.84 1.70
N PRO A 7 -4.33 4.81 1.64
CA PRO A 7 -4.74 3.42 1.56
C PRO A 7 -5.70 3.07 2.70
N ASN A 8 -6.81 2.41 2.37
CA ASN A 8 -7.68 1.86 3.40
C ASN A 8 -6.95 0.73 4.14
N MET A 9 -6.45 1.05 5.33
CA MET A 9 -5.67 0.11 6.17
C MET A 9 -6.47 -1.05 6.75
N ARG A 10 -7.81 -1.07 6.56
CA ARG A 10 -8.66 -2.23 6.89
C ARG A 10 -8.47 -3.39 5.92
N LYS A 11 -7.90 -3.16 4.72
CA LYS A 11 -7.54 -4.21 3.77
C LYS A 11 -6.42 -5.11 4.35
N GLY A 12 -6.49 -6.40 4.09
CA GLY A 12 -5.39 -7.35 4.33
C GLY A 12 -4.22 -7.14 3.36
N PHE A 13 -3.17 -7.96 3.46
CA PHE A 13 -1.99 -7.85 2.59
C PHE A 13 -2.34 -8.00 1.10
N ASP A 14 -3.20 -8.95 0.72
CA ASP A 14 -3.64 -9.12 -0.68
C ASP A 14 -4.30 -7.84 -1.23
N GLY A 15 -5.13 -7.20 -0.42
CA GLY A 15 -5.79 -5.95 -0.80
C GLY A 15 -4.82 -4.76 -0.89
N LEU A 16 -3.68 -4.81 -0.18
CA LEU A 16 -2.61 -3.82 -0.33
C LEU A 16 -1.73 -4.12 -1.53
N ALA A 17 -1.43 -5.39 -1.82
CA ALA A 17 -0.71 -5.83 -3.01
C ALA A 17 -1.48 -5.47 -4.29
N ALA A 18 -2.81 -5.59 -4.27
CA ALA A 18 -3.67 -5.12 -5.36
C ALA A 18 -3.54 -3.60 -5.59
N LEU A 19 -3.41 -2.80 -4.51
CA LEU A 19 -3.20 -1.35 -4.66
C LEU A 19 -1.84 -1.02 -5.29
N VAL A 20 -0.79 -1.79 -4.98
CA VAL A 20 0.52 -1.64 -5.65
C VAL A 20 0.39 -1.89 -7.14
N GLN A 21 -0.26 -3.00 -7.51
CA GLN A 21 -0.45 -3.35 -8.92
C GLN A 21 -1.29 -2.29 -9.65
N ASP A 22 -2.46 -1.93 -9.10
CA ASP A 22 -3.40 -1.02 -9.77
C ASP A 22 -2.91 0.43 -9.85
N HIS A 23 -2.31 0.95 -8.77
CA HIS A 23 -1.95 2.37 -8.71
C HIS A 23 -0.49 2.65 -9.06
N LEU A 24 0.41 1.69 -8.85
CA LEU A 24 1.83 1.87 -9.12
C LEU A 24 2.31 1.06 -10.33
N ALA A 25 1.48 0.14 -10.87
CA ALA A 25 1.84 -0.75 -11.98
C ALA A 25 3.17 -1.49 -11.72
N ARG A 26 3.36 -1.94 -10.47
CA ARG A 26 4.56 -2.66 -10.02
C ARG A 26 4.21 -4.03 -9.46
N GLU A 27 5.20 -4.92 -9.55
CA GLU A 27 5.16 -6.22 -8.87
C GLU A 27 5.28 -6.00 -7.34
N PRO A 28 4.29 -6.42 -6.55
CA PRO A 28 4.23 -6.14 -5.12
C PRO A 28 5.30 -6.86 -4.28
N PHE A 29 5.84 -7.97 -4.78
CA PHE A 29 6.73 -8.85 -4.01
C PHE A 29 8.16 -8.95 -4.57
N PHE A 30 8.54 -8.05 -5.47
CA PHE A 30 9.83 -8.10 -6.13
C PHE A 30 10.64 -6.83 -5.95
N ASP A 31 11.88 -6.99 -5.46
CA ASP A 31 12.97 -5.99 -5.45
C ASP A 31 12.70 -4.69 -4.67
N GLN A 32 11.54 -4.57 -4.00
CA GLN A 32 11.17 -3.38 -3.25
C GLN A 32 10.17 -3.69 -2.14
N ALA A 33 10.16 -2.85 -1.11
CA ALA A 33 9.16 -2.89 -0.05
C ALA A 33 8.21 -1.70 -0.18
N PHE A 34 6.93 -1.93 0.11
CA PHE A 34 5.88 -0.92 0.09
C PHE A 34 5.41 -0.63 1.52
N VAL A 35 5.54 0.64 1.94
CA VAL A 35 5.15 1.07 3.28
C VAL A 35 3.80 1.78 3.23
N PHE A 36 2.82 1.20 3.91
CA PHE A 36 1.48 1.75 4.05
C PHE A 36 1.30 2.33 5.45
N ARG A 37 0.88 3.59 5.52
CA ARG A 37 0.61 4.30 6.77
C ARG A 37 -0.87 4.63 6.91
N GLY A 38 -1.44 4.25 8.05
CA GLY A 38 -2.80 4.64 8.40
C GLY A 38 -2.93 6.11 8.76
N ARG A 39 -4.14 6.66 8.59
CA ARG A 39 -4.47 8.07 8.84
C ARG A 39 -4.11 8.55 10.25
N GLN A 40 -4.32 7.72 11.28
CA GLN A 40 -3.97 8.05 12.67
C GLN A 40 -2.49 7.81 13.01
N GLY A 41 -1.68 7.36 12.05
CA GLY A 41 -0.24 7.27 12.17
C GLY A 41 0.33 6.13 13.03
N TYR A 42 -0.50 5.45 13.84
CA TYR A 42 -0.06 4.34 14.70
C TYR A 42 0.02 2.99 13.97
N LEU A 43 -0.63 2.85 12.80
CA LEU A 43 -0.66 1.60 12.07
C LEU A 43 0.21 1.69 10.82
N ILE A 44 1.19 0.80 10.74
CA ILE A 44 2.07 0.61 9.60
C ILE A 44 1.92 -0.84 9.10
N LYS A 45 1.89 -1.01 7.79
CA LYS A 45 2.02 -2.32 7.12
C LYS A 45 3.15 -2.20 6.11
N VAL A 46 4.03 -3.19 6.11
CA VAL A 46 5.11 -3.31 5.13
C VAL A 46 4.82 -4.54 4.30
N LEU A 47 4.65 -4.32 3.00
CA LEU A 47 4.43 -5.35 2.00
C LEU A 47 5.69 -5.54 1.17
#